data_AF-A0A816CRU1-F1
#
_entry.id   AF-A0A816CRU1-F1
#
_cell.length_a   1.000
_cell.length_b   1.000
_cell.length_c   1.000
_cell.angle_alpha   90.00
_cell.angle_beta   90.00
_cell.angle_gamma   90.00
#
_symmetry.space_group_name_H-M   'P 1'
#
loop_
_entity.id
_entity.type
_entity.pdbx_description
1 polymer ?
#
loop_
_entity_poly.entity_id
_entity_poly.type
_entity_poly.pdbx_seq_one_letter_code
_entity_poly.pdbx_strand_id
1 'polypeptide(L)'
;MRYSLLPYWYTLFFKASSISTTVIEPLFFEYPNDENTYNIDRQFLVGPAILVSPNLLQNSIIVHAYIPQDVWYEFPSGIQINNVGQYVDFETPIQKINVHVRGGFIIPMQIPGSNLVYGRTNPLEFLVALSQSGSASGSLFWDDGDSMDTIETKSYSYFEFNITTTNTLTIYALLTNYKDLPIVLGNVKVLGVHKSVTNVNVNSKAYPNFAYNENDNILFIYGINLNLLDDKMTQTIEWTTSV
;
A
#
# COMPACT_ATOMS: atom_id res chain seq x y z
N MET A 1 1.87 -6.78 11.53
CA MET A 1 2.23 -6.67 10.09
C MET A 1 1.34 -7.49 9.17
N ARG A 2 1.31 -8.84 9.22
CA ARG A 2 0.49 -9.62 8.27
C ARG A 2 -1.00 -9.24 8.31
N TYR A 3 -1.59 -9.20 9.51
CA TYR A 3 -3.01 -8.88 9.68
C TYR A 3 -3.38 -7.49 9.14
N SER A 4 -2.47 -6.52 9.22
CA SER A 4 -2.74 -5.19 8.70
C SER A 4 -2.73 -5.12 7.18
N LEU A 5 -2.07 -6.06 6.50
CA LEU A 5 -2.00 -6.13 5.04
C LEU A 5 -3.08 -7.02 4.42
N LEU A 6 -4.01 -7.57 5.22
CA LEU A 6 -5.03 -8.49 4.71
C LEU A 6 -5.89 -7.90 3.58
N PRO A 7 -6.31 -6.61 3.60
CA PRO A 7 -7.04 -6.04 2.47
C PRO A 7 -6.23 -6.07 1.16
N TYR A 8 -4.93 -5.79 1.23
CA TYR A 8 -4.03 -5.89 0.08
C TYR A 8 -3.90 -7.33 -0.42
N TRP A 9 -3.59 -8.28 0.46
CA TRP A 9 -3.52 -9.71 0.10
C TRP A 9 -4.81 -10.22 -0.51
N TYR A 10 -5.95 -9.87 0.06
CA TYR A 10 -7.26 -10.31 -0.43
C TYR A 10 -7.56 -9.74 -1.81
N THR A 11 -7.18 -8.49 -2.05
CA THR A 11 -7.26 -7.88 -3.38
C THR A 11 -6.35 -8.58 -4.40
N LEU A 12 -5.16 -9.02 -4.01
CA LEU A 12 -4.29 -9.82 -4.88
C LEU A 12 -4.90 -11.18 -5.23
N PHE A 13 -5.51 -11.87 -4.27
CA PHE A 13 -6.21 -13.14 -4.54
C PHE A 13 -7.39 -12.95 -5.49
N PHE A 14 -8.17 -11.88 -5.34
CA PHE A 14 -9.22 -11.51 -6.28
C PHE A 14 -8.67 -11.29 -7.71
N LYS A 15 -7.55 -10.57 -7.85
CA LYS A 15 -6.90 -10.37 -9.16
C LYS A 15 -6.40 -11.70 -9.74
N ALA A 16 -5.81 -12.55 -8.91
CA ALA A 16 -5.34 -13.87 -9.35
C ALA A 16 -6.49 -14.76 -9.85
N SER A 17 -7.65 -14.75 -9.18
CA SER A 17 -8.82 -15.51 -9.62
C SER A 17 -9.50 -14.94 -10.86
N SER A 18 -9.50 -13.61 -11.03
CA SER A 18 -10.29 -12.94 -12.07
C SER A 18 -9.52 -12.61 -13.36
N ILE A 19 -8.23 -12.24 -13.23
CA ILE A 19 -7.40 -11.79 -14.35
C ILE A 19 -6.07 -12.57 -14.47
N SER A 20 -5.98 -13.72 -13.80
CA SER A 20 -4.83 -14.65 -13.86
C SER A 20 -3.48 -14.03 -13.52
N THR A 21 -3.46 -13.07 -12.61
CA THR A 21 -2.20 -12.53 -12.05
C THR A 21 -1.63 -13.45 -10.97
N THR A 22 -0.39 -13.19 -10.59
CA THR A 22 0.29 -13.84 -9.46
C THR A 22 0.08 -13.07 -8.16
N VAL A 23 0.23 -13.77 -7.02
CA VAL A 23 0.16 -13.16 -5.68
C VAL A 23 1.57 -13.01 -5.09
N ILE A 24 2.41 -14.01 -5.28
CA ILE A 24 3.83 -13.99 -4.92
C ILE A 24 4.62 -14.13 -6.21
N GLU A 25 5.59 -13.24 -6.41
CA GLU A 25 6.28 -13.06 -7.68
C GLU A 25 7.79 -13.06 -7.48
N PRO A 26 8.57 -13.70 -8.38
CA PRO A 26 10.00 -13.47 -8.42
C PRO A 26 10.29 -12.06 -8.96
N LEU A 27 11.44 -11.48 -8.59
CA LEU A 27 11.75 -10.09 -8.94
C LEU A 27 11.79 -9.86 -10.45
N PHE A 28 12.22 -10.84 -11.24
CA PHE A 28 12.33 -10.71 -12.70
C PHE A 28 10.98 -10.59 -13.43
N PHE A 29 9.84 -10.88 -12.78
CA PHE A 29 8.52 -10.62 -13.36
C PHE A 29 8.26 -9.11 -13.48
N GLU A 30 8.65 -8.35 -12.46
CA GLU A 30 8.49 -6.89 -12.42
C GLU A 30 9.68 -6.15 -13.03
N TYR A 31 10.86 -6.79 -13.06
CA TYR A 31 12.11 -6.21 -13.57
C TYR A 31 12.76 -7.09 -14.65
N PRO A 32 12.07 -7.40 -15.77
CA PRO A 32 12.56 -8.33 -16.78
C PRO A 32 13.77 -7.80 -17.58
N ASN A 33 14.07 -6.50 -17.49
CA ASN A 33 15.23 -5.90 -18.16
C ASN A 33 16.48 -5.81 -17.25
N ASP A 34 16.36 -6.26 -16.00
CA ASP A 34 17.45 -6.28 -15.03
C ASP A 34 17.94 -7.72 -14.83
N GLU A 35 19.01 -8.09 -15.53
CA GLU A 35 19.58 -9.45 -15.52
C GLU A 35 19.99 -9.92 -14.11
N ASN A 36 20.28 -8.99 -13.18
CA ASN A 36 20.62 -9.34 -11.81
C ASN A 36 19.45 -10.04 -11.10
N THR A 37 18.21 -9.81 -11.54
CA THR A 37 17.01 -10.35 -10.90
C THR A 37 16.71 -11.81 -11.26
N TYR A 38 17.33 -12.34 -12.32
CA TYR A 38 16.98 -13.66 -12.87
C TYR A 38 17.34 -14.80 -11.93
N ASN A 39 18.46 -14.66 -11.21
CA ASN A 39 18.97 -15.70 -10.30
C ASN A 39 18.56 -15.45 -8.84
N ILE A 40 17.67 -14.48 -8.56
CA ILE A 40 17.24 -14.17 -7.21
C ILE A 40 16.10 -15.11 -6.81
N ASP A 41 16.40 -16.05 -5.92
CA ASP A 41 15.46 -17.02 -5.36
C ASP A 41 15.25 -16.86 -3.84
N ARG A 42 15.98 -15.93 -3.20
CA ARG A 42 15.92 -15.64 -1.76
C ARG A 42 15.17 -14.36 -1.40
N GLN A 43 14.67 -13.64 -2.40
CA GLN A 43 13.77 -12.50 -2.24
C GLN A 43 12.55 -12.74 -3.11
N PHE A 44 11.43 -12.16 -2.71
CA PHE A 44 10.19 -12.24 -3.49
C PHE A 44 9.36 -10.99 -3.32
N LEU A 45 8.49 -10.76 -4.28
CA LEU A 45 7.49 -9.71 -4.26
C LEU A 45 6.13 -10.28 -3.84
N VAL A 46 5.35 -9.49 -3.09
CA VAL A 46 3.94 -9.75 -2.81
C VAL A 46 3.12 -8.79 -3.67
N GLY A 47 2.61 -9.31 -4.78
CA GLY A 47 2.20 -8.50 -5.93
C GLY A 47 3.32 -7.52 -6.34
N PRO A 48 2.99 -6.43 -7.04
CA PRO A 48 4.01 -5.53 -7.56
C PRO A 48 4.60 -4.55 -6.52
N ALA A 49 4.00 -4.45 -5.32
CA ALA A 49 4.22 -3.32 -4.41
C ALA A 49 5.12 -3.62 -3.20
N ILE A 50 5.33 -4.87 -2.80
CA ILE A 50 6.02 -5.21 -1.55
C ILE A 50 7.16 -6.19 -1.82
N LEU A 51 8.39 -5.79 -1.51
CA LEU A 51 9.58 -6.64 -1.56
C LEU A 51 9.89 -7.21 -0.18
N VAL A 52 10.06 -8.52 -0.10
CA VAL A 52 10.41 -9.25 1.13
C VAL A 52 11.80 -9.86 0.98
N SER A 53 12.69 -9.53 1.92
CA SER A 53 14.08 -9.98 1.96
C SER A 53 14.37 -10.68 3.30
N PRO A 54 14.01 -11.97 3.44
CA PRO A 54 14.20 -12.71 4.68
C PRO A 54 15.68 -13.04 4.93
N ASN A 55 16.07 -13.06 6.20
CA ASN A 55 17.33 -13.68 6.60
C ASN A 55 17.18 -15.20 6.63
N LEU A 56 17.96 -15.89 5.80
CA LEU A 56 17.92 -17.34 5.64
C LEU A 56 19.18 -18.02 6.21
N LEU A 57 20.09 -17.26 6.81
CA LEU A 57 21.36 -17.75 7.34
C LEU A 57 21.32 -17.82 8.87
N GLN A 58 21.70 -18.99 9.41
CA GLN A 58 21.75 -19.20 10.85
C GLN A 58 22.71 -18.21 11.52
N ASN A 59 22.26 -17.59 12.61
CA ASN A 59 23.02 -16.62 13.41
C ASN A 59 23.48 -15.35 12.67
N SER A 60 23.03 -15.13 11.42
CA SER A 60 23.28 -13.86 10.74
C SER A 60 22.39 -12.76 11.33
N ILE A 61 22.93 -11.56 11.42
CA ILE A 61 22.16 -10.33 11.73
C ILE A 61 22.16 -9.36 10.54
N ILE A 62 22.63 -9.83 9.38
CA ILE A 62 22.67 -9.08 8.11
C ILE A 62 21.98 -9.92 7.03
N VAL A 63 21.16 -9.28 6.21
CA VAL A 63 20.69 -9.84 4.94
C VAL A 63 21.30 -9.05 3.79
N HIS A 64 21.92 -9.77 2.86
CA HIS A 64 22.42 -9.22 1.61
C HIS A 64 21.31 -9.31 0.56
N ALA A 65 20.69 -8.19 0.22
CA ALA A 65 19.47 -8.14 -0.58
C ALA A 65 19.64 -7.20 -1.77
N TYR A 66 19.21 -7.64 -2.95
CA TYR A 66 19.16 -6.79 -4.14
C TYR A 66 17.96 -5.85 -4.07
N ILE A 67 18.18 -4.56 -4.26
CA ILE A 67 17.13 -3.56 -4.36
C ILE A 67 17.05 -3.11 -5.82
N PRO A 68 15.98 -3.45 -6.57
CA PRO A 68 15.83 -3.05 -7.97
C PRO A 68 15.86 -1.53 -8.16
N GLN A 69 16.21 -1.09 -9.37
CA GLN A 69 16.29 0.33 -9.74
C GLN A 69 14.90 0.99 -9.78
N ASP A 70 14.38 1.35 -8.61
CA ASP A 70 13.09 2.03 -8.41
C ASP A 70 13.11 2.81 -7.09
N VAL A 71 12.04 3.53 -6.77
CA VAL A 71 11.86 4.12 -5.44
C VAL A 71 11.40 3.04 -4.47
N TRP A 72 12.09 2.91 -3.33
CA TRP A 72 11.75 1.94 -2.29
C TRP A 72 11.72 2.61 -0.92
N TYR A 73 10.78 2.21 -0.08
CA TYR A 73 10.63 2.68 1.30
C TYR A 73 10.68 1.50 2.26
N GLU A 74 11.43 1.60 3.36
CA GLU A 74 11.41 0.60 4.42
C GLU A 74 10.02 0.54 5.06
N PHE A 75 9.48 -0.66 5.24
CA PHE A 75 8.23 -0.89 5.95
C PHE A 75 8.51 -1.46 7.35
N PRO A 76 7.94 -0.89 8.44
CA PRO A 76 6.84 0.10 8.43
C PRO A 76 7.27 1.58 8.59
N SER A 77 8.57 1.88 8.75
CA SER A 77 9.02 3.25 9.06
C SER A 77 8.57 4.26 8.00
N GLY A 78 8.66 3.88 6.73
CA GLY A 78 8.40 4.71 5.56
C GLY A 78 9.63 5.46 5.07
N ILE A 79 10.82 5.18 5.62
CA ILE A 79 12.08 5.84 5.24
C ILE A 79 12.52 5.36 3.85
N GLN A 80 12.86 6.28 2.96
CA GLN A 80 13.30 5.95 1.61
C GLN A 80 14.69 5.31 1.59
N ILE A 81 14.87 4.29 0.75
CA ILE A 81 16.14 3.62 0.50
C ILE A 81 16.87 4.36 -0.64
N ASN A 82 18.11 4.76 -0.39
CA ASN A 82 18.92 5.50 -1.36
C ASN A 82 19.73 4.60 -2.30
N ASN A 83 20.15 3.43 -1.82
CA ASN A 83 20.95 2.48 -2.59
C ASN A 83 20.03 1.53 -3.36
N VAL A 84 19.91 1.76 -4.67
CA VAL A 84 19.04 1.00 -5.59
C VAL A 84 19.85 0.53 -6.80
N GLY A 85 19.30 -0.43 -7.55
CA GLY A 85 19.97 -1.08 -8.69
C GLY A 85 21.18 -1.93 -8.30
N GLN A 86 21.23 -2.37 -7.03
CA GLN A 86 22.40 -3.05 -6.46
C GLN A 86 22.03 -3.89 -5.24
N TYR A 87 22.97 -4.73 -4.80
CA TYR A 87 22.87 -5.40 -3.50
C TYR A 87 23.20 -4.45 -2.36
N VAL A 88 22.45 -4.55 -1.27
CA VAL A 88 22.56 -3.74 -0.07
C VAL A 88 22.52 -4.67 1.15
N ASP A 89 23.37 -4.37 2.14
CA ASP A 89 23.37 -5.06 3.42
C ASP A 89 22.39 -4.37 4.38
N PHE A 90 21.38 -5.10 4.83
CA PHE A 90 20.41 -4.63 5.81
C PHE A 90 20.57 -5.36 7.13
N GLU A 91 20.51 -4.61 8.23
CA GLU A 91 20.39 -5.21 9.56
C GLU A 91 19.06 -5.96 9.70
N THR A 92 19.14 -7.18 10.22
CA THR A 92 18.00 -8.08 10.43
C THR A 92 18.17 -8.80 11.77
N PRO A 93 18.11 -8.07 12.90
CA PRO A 93 18.08 -8.70 14.22
C PRO A 93 16.91 -9.69 14.31
N ILE A 94 16.95 -10.61 15.28
CA ILE A 94 16.03 -11.77 15.35
C ILE A 94 14.52 -11.43 15.29
N GLN A 95 14.14 -10.19 15.61
CA GLN A 95 12.75 -9.71 15.61
C GLN A 95 12.38 -8.89 14.36
N LYS A 96 13.29 -8.75 13.38
CA LYS A 96 13.11 -7.94 12.17
C LYS A 96 13.25 -8.81 10.92
N ILE A 97 12.29 -8.66 10.02
CA ILE A 97 12.40 -9.07 8.62
C ILE A 97 12.45 -7.80 7.76
N ASN A 98 13.31 -7.77 6.74
CA ASN A 98 13.41 -6.63 5.85
C ASN A 98 12.30 -6.68 4.81
N VAL A 99 11.45 -5.65 4.85
CA VAL A 99 10.31 -5.47 3.95
C VAL A 99 10.36 -4.05 3.43
N HIS A 100 10.18 -3.91 2.12
CA HIS A 100 10.20 -2.61 1.45
C HIS A 100 8.94 -2.44 0.59
N VAL A 101 8.43 -1.22 0.53
CA VAL A 101 7.31 -0.84 -0.32
C VAL A 101 7.84 -0.07 -1.53
N ARG A 102 7.42 -0.48 -2.71
CA ARG A 102 7.76 0.16 -3.98
C ARG A 102 6.99 1.47 -4.14
N GLY A 103 7.66 2.52 -4.59
CA GLY A 103 7.03 3.77 -4.99
C GLY A 103 6.10 3.57 -6.19
N GLY A 104 5.05 4.37 -6.27
CA GLY A 104 4.00 4.22 -7.28
C GLY A 104 2.80 3.40 -6.83
N PHE A 105 2.75 2.93 -5.57
CA PHE A 105 1.69 2.05 -5.08
C PHE A 105 0.94 2.61 -3.87
N ILE A 106 -0.36 2.34 -3.84
CA ILE A 106 -1.26 2.61 -2.71
C ILE A 106 -1.71 1.26 -2.15
N ILE A 107 -1.29 0.97 -0.92
CA ILE A 107 -1.56 -0.30 -0.24
C ILE A 107 -2.69 -0.10 0.76
N PRO A 108 -3.87 -0.73 0.56
CA PRO A 108 -4.92 -0.73 1.56
C PRO A 108 -4.54 -1.65 2.72
N MET A 109 -4.58 -1.08 3.92
CA MET A 109 -4.31 -1.74 5.19
C MET A 109 -5.54 -1.63 6.10
N GLN A 110 -5.58 -2.45 7.14
CA GLN A 110 -6.62 -2.39 8.15
C GLN A 110 -6.01 -2.53 9.55
N ILE A 111 -6.53 -1.81 10.54
CA ILE A 111 -6.09 -1.99 11.92
C ILE A 111 -6.44 -3.42 12.35
N PRO A 112 -5.47 -4.25 12.80
CA PRO A 112 -5.76 -5.62 13.22
C PRO A 112 -6.73 -5.66 14.40
N GLY A 113 -7.74 -6.53 14.32
CA GLY A 113 -8.60 -6.88 15.46
C GLY A 113 -8.05 -8.08 16.24
N SER A 114 -8.73 -8.44 17.32
CA SER A 114 -8.45 -9.68 18.08
C SER A 114 -8.69 -10.95 17.25
N ASN A 115 -9.55 -10.87 16.23
CA ASN A 115 -9.75 -11.87 15.19
C ASN A 115 -10.16 -11.19 13.88
N LEU A 116 -10.37 -11.98 12.81
CA LEU A 116 -10.74 -11.45 11.49
C LEU A 116 -12.12 -10.77 11.47
N VAL A 117 -13.10 -11.33 12.18
CA VAL A 117 -14.47 -10.79 12.22
C VAL A 117 -14.46 -9.37 12.79
N TYR A 118 -13.81 -9.16 13.94
CA TYR A 118 -13.67 -7.82 14.51
C TYR A 118 -12.71 -6.95 13.71
N GLY A 119 -11.62 -7.52 13.19
CA GLY A 119 -10.65 -6.80 12.37
C GLY A 119 -11.29 -6.12 11.15
N ARG A 120 -12.21 -6.82 10.47
CA ARG A 120 -12.93 -6.31 9.29
C ARG A 120 -13.81 -5.10 9.58
N THR A 121 -14.21 -4.87 10.82
CA THR A 121 -14.98 -3.69 11.23
C THR A 121 -14.12 -2.46 11.55
N ASN A 122 -12.80 -2.63 11.66
CA ASN A 122 -11.91 -1.53 11.95
C ASN A 122 -11.72 -0.62 10.72
N PRO A 123 -11.44 0.67 10.91
CA PRO A 123 -11.10 1.56 9.81
C PRO A 123 -9.89 1.07 9.01
N LEU A 124 -9.95 1.31 7.71
CA LEU A 124 -8.84 1.14 6.78
C LEU A 124 -7.78 2.24 6.99
N GLU A 125 -6.56 1.91 6.62
CA GLU A 125 -5.44 2.83 6.48
C GLU A 125 -4.86 2.68 5.08
N PHE A 126 -4.62 3.78 4.38
CA PHE A 126 -3.89 3.73 3.10
C PHE A 126 -2.44 4.11 3.32
N LEU A 127 -1.54 3.20 2.96
CA LEU A 127 -0.12 3.49 2.82
C LEU A 127 0.15 3.86 1.37
N VAL A 128 0.44 5.13 1.12
CA VAL A 128 0.77 5.67 -0.19
C VAL A 128 2.29 5.79 -0.28
N ALA A 129 2.91 5.04 -1.17
CA ALA A 129 4.31 5.21 -1.53
C ALA A 129 4.41 5.96 -2.85
N LEU A 130 4.82 7.23 -2.84
CA LEU A 130 4.91 8.02 -4.07
C LEU A 130 6.05 7.49 -4.95
N SER A 131 5.83 7.50 -6.27
CA SER A 131 6.91 7.27 -7.23
C SER A 131 7.81 8.50 -7.33
N GLN A 132 8.89 8.40 -8.12
CA GLN A 132 9.74 9.53 -8.45
C GLN A 132 8.98 10.73 -9.06
N SER A 133 7.86 10.48 -9.75
CA SER A 133 6.99 11.50 -10.36
C SER A 133 5.90 12.01 -9.42
N GLY A 134 5.86 11.56 -8.16
CA GLY A 134 4.81 11.93 -7.21
C GLY A 134 3.46 11.26 -7.48
N SER A 135 3.43 10.18 -8.27
CA SER A 135 2.20 9.43 -8.56
C SER A 135 2.16 8.13 -7.78
N ALA A 136 0.96 7.60 -7.53
CA ALA A 136 0.77 6.25 -7.00
C ALA A 136 -0.61 5.71 -7.38
N SER A 137 -0.76 4.40 -7.48
CA SER A 137 -2.05 3.77 -7.76
C SER A 137 -2.27 2.50 -6.95
N GLY A 138 -3.52 2.11 -6.78
CA GLY A 138 -3.89 0.91 -6.06
C GLY A 138 -5.34 0.55 -6.27
N SER A 139 -5.76 -0.54 -5.65
CA SER A 139 -7.15 -1.01 -5.71
C SER A 139 -7.52 -1.73 -4.42
N LEU A 140 -8.81 -1.81 -4.14
CA LEU A 140 -9.39 -2.58 -3.05
C LEU A 140 -10.57 -3.39 -3.53
N PHE A 141 -10.51 -4.70 -3.32
CA PHE A 141 -11.67 -5.59 -3.43
C PHE A 141 -12.26 -5.86 -2.04
N TRP A 142 -13.59 -5.85 -1.94
CA TRP A 142 -14.29 -6.06 -0.68
C TRP A 142 -15.66 -6.75 -0.87
N ASP A 143 -15.83 -7.95 -0.35
CA ASP A 143 -17.10 -8.67 -0.25
C ASP A 143 -17.34 -9.13 1.21
N ASP A 144 -18.15 -10.16 1.45
CA ASP A 144 -18.36 -10.70 2.79
C ASP A 144 -17.19 -11.54 3.32
N GLY A 145 -16.30 -12.02 2.45
CA GLY A 145 -15.15 -12.84 2.76
C GLY A 145 -15.41 -14.34 2.93
N ASP A 146 -16.61 -14.84 2.65
CA ASP A 146 -16.98 -16.25 2.90
C ASP A 146 -17.91 -16.86 1.83
N SER A 147 -18.84 -16.08 1.26
CA SER A 147 -19.78 -16.61 0.27
C SER A 147 -19.08 -17.08 -1.00
N MET A 148 -19.65 -18.11 -1.63
CA MET A 148 -19.24 -18.55 -2.96
C MET A 148 -19.83 -17.62 -4.03
N ASP A 149 -19.21 -17.63 -5.21
CA ASP A 149 -19.70 -16.97 -6.42
C ASP A 149 -19.92 -15.44 -6.30
N THR A 150 -19.27 -14.78 -5.33
CA THR A 150 -19.42 -13.33 -5.10
C THR A 150 -18.97 -12.54 -6.33
N ILE A 151 -17.96 -13.00 -7.04
CA ILE A 151 -17.42 -12.37 -8.25
C ILE A 151 -18.42 -12.49 -9.41
N GLU A 152 -18.93 -13.70 -9.66
CA GLU A 152 -19.89 -14.03 -10.72
C GLU A 152 -21.21 -13.28 -10.52
N THR A 153 -21.69 -13.24 -9.27
CA THR A 153 -22.94 -12.55 -8.89
C THR A 153 -22.78 -11.04 -8.71
N LYS A 154 -21.53 -10.53 -8.74
CA LYS A 154 -21.18 -9.14 -8.46
C LYS A 154 -21.61 -8.68 -7.06
N SER A 155 -21.57 -9.58 -6.08
CA SER A 155 -21.89 -9.32 -4.67
C SER A 155 -20.68 -8.76 -3.90
N TYR A 156 -20.01 -7.76 -4.48
CA TYR A 156 -18.81 -7.14 -3.93
C TYR A 156 -18.76 -5.64 -4.21
N SER A 157 -17.84 -4.97 -3.53
CA SER A 157 -17.47 -3.57 -3.77
C SER A 157 -16.01 -3.52 -4.25
N TYR A 158 -15.73 -2.67 -5.24
CA TYR A 158 -14.41 -2.54 -5.84
C TYR A 158 -14.05 -1.08 -6.03
N PHE A 159 -12.85 -0.73 -5.59
CA PHE A 159 -12.34 0.63 -5.59
C PHE A 159 -11.00 0.69 -6.31
N GLU A 160 -10.79 1.79 -7.02
CA GLU A 160 -9.48 2.17 -7.55
C GLU A 160 -9.01 3.47 -6.91
N PHE A 161 -7.72 3.55 -6.65
CA PHE A 161 -7.07 4.70 -6.04
C PHE A 161 -6.00 5.22 -6.97
N ASN A 162 -5.96 6.53 -7.19
CA ASN A 162 -4.92 7.15 -7.99
C ASN A 162 -4.47 8.47 -7.36
N ILE A 163 -3.16 8.72 -7.44
CA ILE A 163 -2.55 10.02 -7.19
C ILE A 163 -1.92 10.51 -8.48
N THR A 164 -2.39 11.68 -8.91
CA THR A 164 -1.80 12.46 -9.99
C THR A 164 -0.74 13.41 -9.43
N THR A 165 0.03 14.05 -10.31
CA THR A 165 1.08 15.03 -9.97
C THR A 165 0.57 16.27 -9.21
N THR A 166 -0.73 16.39 -8.97
CA THR A 166 -1.36 17.51 -8.25
C THR A 166 -1.52 17.26 -6.75
N ASN A 167 -0.85 16.25 -6.17
CA ASN A 167 -0.96 15.90 -4.75
C ASN A 167 -2.41 15.59 -4.32
N THR A 168 -3.14 14.89 -5.21
CA THR A 168 -4.54 14.56 -5.03
C THR A 168 -4.72 13.05 -5.05
N LEU A 169 -5.01 12.46 -3.90
CA LEU A 169 -5.53 11.10 -3.82
C LEU A 169 -6.99 11.10 -4.22
N THR A 170 -7.30 10.43 -5.33
CA THR A 170 -8.66 10.21 -5.81
C THR A 170 -9.04 8.77 -5.60
N ILE A 171 -10.21 8.55 -5.01
CA ILE A 171 -10.81 7.24 -4.74
C ILE A 171 -12.03 7.11 -5.65
N TYR A 172 -12.01 6.11 -6.51
CA TYR A 172 -13.10 5.78 -7.43
C TYR A 172 -13.83 4.53 -6.92
N ALA A 173 -15.11 4.66 -6.64
CA ALA A 173 -15.98 3.54 -6.32
C ALA A 173 -16.54 2.96 -7.62
N LEU A 174 -15.94 1.90 -8.14
CA LEU A 174 -16.34 1.30 -9.42
C LEU A 174 -17.54 0.35 -9.28
N LEU A 175 -17.65 -0.30 -8.13
CA LEU A 175 -18.80 -1.12 -7.75
C LEU A 175 -19.02 -0.99 -6.24
N THR A 176 -20.27 -0.86 -5.80
CA THR A 176 -20.64 -0.69 -4.39
C THR A 176 -21.81 -1.61 -4.00
N ASN A 177 -21.79 -2.85 -4.48
CA ASN A 177 -22.89 -3.80 -4.27
C ASN A 177 -22.84 -4.47 -2.88
N TYR A 178 -21.67 -4.57 -2.26
CA TYR A 178 -21.56 -5.04 -0.88
C TYR A 178 -21.81 -3.88 0.09
N LYS A 179 -22.86 -4.01 0.93
CA LYS A 179 -23.34 -2.97 1.85
C LYS A 179 -23.54 -3.44 3.29
N ASP A 180 -23.22 -4.70 3.60
CA ASP A 180 -23.49 -5.27 4.93
C ASP A 180 -22.61 -4.67 6.02
N LEU A 181 -21.43 -4.16 5.65
CA LEU A 181 -20.53 -3.46 6.56
C LEU A 181 -20.06 -2.13 5.95
N PRO A 182 -19.95 -1.07 6.75
CA PRO A 182 -19.35 0.19 6.29
C PRO A 182 -17.87 -0.02 5.99
N ILE A 183 -17.41 0.56 4.89
CA ILE A 183 -15.99 0.55 4.49
C ILE A 183 -15.44 1.93 4.76
N VAL A 184 -14.76 2.11 5.90
CA VAL A 184 -14.33 3.43 6.38
C VAL A 184 -12.82 3.58 6.23
N LEU A 185 -12.38 4.63 5.53
CA LEU A 185 -10.98 5.07 5.54
C LEU A 185 -10.73 5.99 6.74
N GLY A 186 -9.90 5.51 7.67
CA GLY A 186 -9.53 6.22 8.89
C GLY A 186 -8.30 7.10 8.71
N ASN A 187 -7.24 6.55 8.11
CA ASN A 187 -5.93 7.20 8.03
C ASN A 187 -5.31 7.08 6.63
N VAL A 188 -4.48 8.05 6.26
CA VAL A 188 -3.62 8.01 5.06
C VAL A 188 -2.20 8.40 5.46
N LYS A 189 -1.23 7.51 5.22
CA LYS A 189 0.20 7.76 5.37
C LYS A 189 0.83 7.87 3.99
N VAL A 190 1.33 9.04 3.63
CA VAL A 190 1.97 9.33 2.34
C VAL A 190 3.48 9.45 2.53
N LEU A 191 4.24 8.60 1.83
CA LEU A 191 5.69 8.55 1.83
C LEU A 191 6.25 9.30 0.60
N GLY A 192 7.38 9.98 0.76
CA GLY A 192 8.05 10.68 -0.35
C GLY A 192 7.46 12.05 -0.66
N VAL A 193 6.84 12.72 0.32
CA VAL A 193 6.35 14.09 0.16
C VAL A 193 7.51 15.04 0.45
N HIS A 194 8.26 15.47 -0.57
CA HIS A 194 9.51 16.23 -0.38
C HIS A 194 9.34 17.74 -0.11
N LYS A 195 8.12 18.26 -0.23
CA LYS A 195 7.82 19.68 0.05
C LYS A 195 6.92 19.78 1.27
N SER A 196 7.16 20.78 2.12
CA SER A 196 6.41 20.97 3.35
C SER A 196 4.92 21.11 3.10
N VAL A 197 4.11 20.29 3.78
CA VAL A 197 2.65 20.29 3.63
C VAL A 197 2.05 21.44 4.44
N THR A 198 1.27 22.30 3.79
CA THR A 198 0.66 23.48 4.40
C THR A 198 -0.79 23.26 4.78
N ASN A 199 -1.60 22.72 3.86
CA ASN A 199 -3.01 22.40 4.10
C ASN A 199 -3.38 21.02 3.55
N VAL A 200 -4.40 20.40 4.15
CA VAL A 200 -5.08 19.19 3.66
C VAL A 200 -6.57 19.47 3.48
N ASN A 201 -7.15 18.96 2.40
CA ASN A 201 -8.58 18.98 2.15
C ASN A 201 -9.11 17.55 1.97
N VAL A 202 -10.31 17.27 2.47
CA VAL A 202 -11.05 16.02 2.23
C VAL A 202 -12.37 16.40 1.57
N ASN A 203 -12.61 15.88 0.35
CA ASN A 203 -13.76 16.24 -0.48
C ASN A 203 -13.94 17.77 -0.60
N SER A 204 -12.85 18.46 -0.93
CA SER A 204 -12.76 19.93 -1.07
C SER A 204 -13.05 20.74 0.20
N LYS A 205 -13.14 20.11 1.38
CA LYS A 205 -13.28 20.78 2.67
C LYS A 205 -11.97 20.72 3.43
N ALA A 206 -11.57 21.85 4.03
CA ALA A 206 -10.38 21.93 4.88
C ALA A 206 -10.43 20.89 6.00
N TYR A 207 -9.32 20.18 6.19
CA TYR A 207 -9.19 19.10 7.15
C TYR A 207 -7.95 19.32 8.04
N PRO A 208 -8.13 19.60 9.35
CA PRO A 208 -7.05 20.07 10.20
C PRO A 208 -6.16 18.96 10.77
N ASN A 209 -6.59 17.69 10.74
CA ASN A 209 -5.90 16.61 11.42
C ASN A 209 -4.86 15.95 10.51
N PHE A 210 -3.68 16.56 10.44
CA PHE A 210 -2.52 15.97 9.77
C PHE A 210 -1.23 16.34 10.49
N ALA A 211 -0.20 15.53 10.29
CA ALA A 211 1.16 15.79 10.73
C ALA A 211 2.11 15.56 9.55
N TYR A 212 3.13 16.41 9.42
CA TYR A 212 4.17 16.27 8.41
C TYR A 212 5.54 16.20 9.08
N ASN A 213 6.31 15.17 8.74
CA ASN A 213 7.68 14.99 9.20
C ASN A 213 8.63 15.33 8.04
N GLU A 214 9.30 16.47 8.13
CA GLU A 214 10.18 16.97 7.08
C GLU A 214 11.46 16.13 6.95
N ASN A 215 11.93 15.50 8.03
CA ASN A 215 13.16 14.69 8.00
C ASN A 215 12.94 13.41 7.19
N ASP A 216 11.78 12.79 7.34
CA ASP A 216 11.46 11.52 6.70
C ASP A 216 10.62 11.69 5.42
N ASN A 217 10.18 12.92 5.10
CA ASN A 217 9.28 13.24 3.99
C ASN A 217 7.95 12.46 4.06
N ILE A 218 7.34 12.41 5.25
CA ILE A 218 6.12 11.64 5.53
C ILE A 218 4.98 12.58 5.95
N LEU A 219 3.88 12.52 5.21
CA LEU A 219 2.60 13.11 5.59
C LEU A 219 1.70 12.05 6.20
N PHE A 220 1.13 12.32 7.37
CA PHE A 220 0.16 11.46 8.03
C PHE A 220 -1.14 12.23 8.28
N ILE A 221 -2.22 11.80 7.62
CA ILE A 221 -3.58 12.35 7.76
C ILE A 221 -4.38 11.33 8.57
N TYR A 222 -4.96 11.74 9.70
CA TYR A 222 -5.54 10.79 10.66
C TYR A 222 -6.94 11.18 11.12
N GLY A 223 -7.77 10.18 11.41
CA GLY A 223 -9.14 10.39 11.91
C GLY A 223 -10.14 10.88 10.85
N ILE A 224 -9.91 10.56 9.58
CA ILE A 224 -10.68 11.06 8.42
C ILE A 224 -12.13 10.59 8.48
N ASN A 225 -12.36 9.33 8.89
CA ASN A 225 -13.67 8.69 8.98
C ASN A 225 -14.48 8.79 7.66
N LEU A 226 -13.81 8.56 6.53
CA LEU A 226 -14.41 8.66 5.20
C LEU A 226 -15.06 7.33 4.82
N ASN A 227 -16.40 7.30 4.71
CA ASN A 227 -17.11 6.12 4.23
C ASN A 227 -16.97 5.99 2.70
N LEU A 228 -16.33 4.94 2.23
CA LEU A 228 -16.10 4.68 0.81
C LEU A 228 -17.38 4.24 0.07
N LEU A 229 -18.42 3.82 0.80
CA LEU A 229 -19.73 3.43 0.25
C LEU A 229 -20.73 4.60 0.16
N ASP A 230 -20.29 5.84 0.38
CA ASP A 230 -21.13 7.03 0.17
C ASP A 230 -21.66 7.10 -1.27
N ASP A 231 -22.77 7.81 -1.52
CA ASP A 231 -23.42 7.91 -2.84
C ASP A 231 -22.53 8.60 -3.90
N LYS A 232 -21.37 9.14 -3.49
CA LYS A 232 -20.38 9.73 -4.37
C LYS A 232 -19.51 8.65 -5.01
N MET A 233 -19.58 8.55 -6.33
CA MET A 233 -18.70 7.70 -7.14
C MET A 233 -17.20 8.07 -7.01
N THR A 234 -16.90 9.32 -6.59
CA THR A 234 -15.54 9.82 -6.44
C THR A 234 -15.40 10.60 -5.14
N GLN A 235 -14.32 10.31 -4.40
CA GLN A 235 -13.91 11.04 -3.21
C GLN A 235 -12.45 11.48 -3.33
N THR A 236 -12.08 12.61 -2.74
CA THR A 236 -10.71 13.16 -2.84
C THR A 236 -10.10 13.50 -1.50
N ILE A 237 -8.79 13.30 -1.40
CA ILE A 237 -7.93 13.82 -0.34
C ILE A 237 -6.78 14.56 -1.02
N GLU A 238 -6.68 15.86 -0.76
CA GLU A 238 -5.74 16.75 -1.41
C GLU A 238 -4.81 17.36 -0.37
N TRP A 239 -3.53 17.48 -0.68
CA TRP A 239 -2.60 18.26 0.14
C TRP A 239 -1.89 19.31 -0.70
N THR A 240 -1.69 20.48 -0.11
CA THR A 240 -0.92 21.57 -0.71
C THR A 240 0.43 21.65 -0.04
N THR A 241 1.44 22.00 -0.81
CA THR A 241 2.81 22.13 -0.31
C THR A 241 3.28 23.57 -0.43
N SER A 242 4.32 23.93 0.31
CA SER A 242 5.07 25.16 0.10
C SER A 242 5.53 25.28 -1.36
N VAL A 243 5.64 26.53 -1.83
CA VAL A 243 6.10 26.87 -3.18
C VAL A 243 7.57 26.49 -3.33
#